data_AF-A0A942E0L0-F1
#
_entry.id   AF-A0A942E0L0-F1
#
_cell.length_a   1.000
_cell.length_b   1.000
_cell.length_c   1.000
_cell.angle_alpha   90.00
_cell.angle_beta   90.00
_cell.angle_gamma   90.00
#
_symmetry.space_group_name_H-M   'P 1'
#
loop_
_entity.id
_entity.type
_entity.pdbx_description
1 polymer ?
#
loop_
_entity_poly.entity_id
_entity_poly.type
_entity_poly.pdbx_seq_one_letter_code
_entity_poly.pdbx_strand_id
1 'polypeptide(L)'
;MRSIFLDWRRGALLVAALVLLSSCDTVVVDEGRPGPLPGPAESYCTREYDPVCGRRGGESRTFANACLADRAGYRIAHPGQCRRPAEPRFCTREYDPVCGRRGERTRTFPNECEAQSAGYRVVHGGECRPRRDRDEEPAFCTREYRPVCARQGESVRTFPNACEAGVARYRVIQEGPC
;
A
#
# COMPACT_ATOMS: atom_id res chain seq x y z
N MET A 1 -46.86 -47.40 62.12
CA MET A 1 -47.62 -46.45 61.27
C MET A 1 -46.82 -45.21 60.81
N ARG A 2 -45.72 -44.81 61.48
CA ARG A 2 -44.90 -43.63 61.08
C ARG A 2 -43.93 -43.85 59.90
N SER A 3 -43.55 -45.09 59.60
CA SER A 3 -42.60 -45.45 58.53
C SER A 3 -43.20 -45.38 57.12
N ILE A 4 -44.43 -45.87 56.93
CA ILE A 4 -45.13 -45.89 55.63
C ILE A 4 -45.39 -44.46 55.10
N PHE A 5 -45.74 -43.52 55.99
CA PHE A 5 -45.94 -42.11 55.63
C PHE A 5 -44.64 -41.39 55.26
N LEU A 6 -43.49 -41.83 55.78
CA LEU A 6 -42.18 -41.25 55.47
C LEU A 6 -41.68 -41.75 54.11
N ASP A 7 -41.95 -43.01 53.77
CA ASP A 7 -41.64 -43.59 52.45
C ASP A 7 -42.54 -43.02 51.35
N TRP A 8 -43.82 -42.77 51.62
CA TRP A 8 -44.70 -42.04 50.70
C TRP A 8 -44.19 -40.62 50.47
N ARG A 9 -43.84 -39.88 51.53
CA ARG A 9 -43.33 -38.49 51.40
C ARG A 9 -42.01 -38.44 50.64
N ARG A 10 -41.11 -39.41 50.85
CA ARG A 10 -39.84 -39.53 50.10
C ARG A 10 -40.08 -39.92 48.64
N GLY A 11 -41.00 -40.85 48.37
CA GLY A 11 -41.40 -41.22 47.02
C GLY A 11 -42.07 -40.07 46.26
N ALA A 12 -42.95 -39.32 46.94
CA ALA A 12 -43.60 -38.13 46.37
C ALA A 12 -42.60 -37.00 46.09
N LEU A 13 -41.61 -36.81 46.97
CA LEU A 13 -40.52 -35.85 46.74
C LEU A 13 -39.60 -36.26 45.59
N LEU A 14 -39.31 -37.57 45.44
CA LEU A 14 -38.52 -38.08 44.31
C LEU A 14 -39.27 -37.95 42.98
N VAL A 15 -40.57 -38.24 42.95
CA VAL A 15 -41.40 -38.05 41.75
C VAL A 15 -41.55 -36.57 41.42
N ALA A 16 -41.78 -35.71 42.41
CA ALA A 16 -41.83 -34.26 42.19
C ALA A 16 -40.49 -33.70 41.70
N ALA A 17 -39.35 -34.17 42.23
CA ALA A 17 -38.03 -33.78 41.76
C ALA A 17 -37.75 -34.24 40.32
N LEU A 18 -38.20 -35.45 39.95
CA LEU A 18 -38.09 -35.96 38.58
C LEU A 18 -38.96 -35.17 37.58
N VAL A 19 -40.17 -34.79 38.00
CA VAL A 19 -41.05 -33.93 37.17
C VAL A 19 -40.48 -32.52 37.01
N LEU A 20 -39.88 -31.96 38.06
CA LEU A 20 -39.20 -30.66 37.99
C LEU A 20 -37.96 -30.70 37.09
N LEU A 21 -37.17 -31.77 37.13
CA LEU A 21 -36.00 -31.97 36.25
C LEU A 21 -36.38 -32.19 34.78
N SER A 22 -37.59 -32.67 34.50
CA SER A 22 -38.10 -32.87 33.13
C SER A 22 -38.64 -31.58 32.48
N SER A 23 -38.78 -30.48 33.23
CA SER A 23 -39.45 -29.25 32.75
C SER A 23 -38.51 -28.16 32.20
N CYS A 24 -37.23 -28.48 31.97
CA CYS A 24 -36.32 -27.60 31.24
C CYS A 24 -36.51 -27.75 29.72
N ASP A 25 -37.66 -27.34 29.20
CA ASP A 25 -37.74 -26.96 27.78
C ASP A 25 -37.04 -25.61 27.64
N THR A 26 -35.76 -25.66 27.25
CA THR A 26 -35.11 -24.47 26.72
C THR A 26 -35.84 -24.09 25.45
N VAL A 27 -36.54 -22.96 25.46
CA VAL A 27 -36.93 -22.30 24.22
C VAL A 27 -35.64 -21.94 23.50
N VAL A 28 -35.22 -22.80 22.57
CA VAL A 28 -34.25 -22.41 21.57
C VAL A 28 -34.96 -21.32 20.79
N VAL A 29 -34.59 -20.06 21.05
CA VAL A 29 -34.86 -19.01 20.08
C VAL A 29 -34.09 -19.48 18.84
N ASP A 30 -34.81 -20.03 17.87
CA ASP A 30 -34.30 -20.17 16.52
C ASP A 30 -34.16 -18.73 16.01
N GLU A 31 -33.07 -18.08 16.45
CA GLU A 31 -32.44 -16.99 15.74
C GLU A 31 -32.10 -17.63 14.40
N GLY A 32 -33.07 -17.55 13.48
CA GLY A 32 -33.10 -18.32 12.26
C GLY A 32 -31.70 -18.39 11.71
N ARG A 33 -31.14 -19.61 11.71
CA ARG A 33 -29.83 -19.84 11.09
C ARG A 33 -29.89 -19.08 9.77
N PRO A 34 -28.92 -18.20 9.45
CA PRO A 34 -28.82 -17.70 8.10
C PRO A 34 -28.89 -18.94 7.24
N GLY A 35 -29.98 -19.06 6.45
CA GLY A 35 -30.16 -20.21 5.58
C GLY A 35 -28.85 -20.42 4.83
N PRO A 36 -28.46 -21.66 4.50
CA PRO A 36 -27.23 -21.90 3.76
C PRO A 36 -27.12 -20.84 2.67
N LEU A 37 -26.06 -20.02 2.74
CA LEU A 37 -25.75 -19.03 1.69
C LEU A 37 -26.04 -19.73 0.37
N PRO A 38 -26.82 -19.14 -0.56
CA PRO A 38 -27.16 -19.80 -1.80
C PRO A 38 -25.88 -20.40 -2.36
N GLY A 39 -25.76 -21.73 -2.25
CA GLY A 39 -24.61 -22.46 -2.75
C GLY A 39 -24.47 -22.03 -4.20
N PRO A 40 -23.22 -21.82 -4.69
CA PRO A 40 -22.96 -21.00 -5.86
C PRO A 40 -24.02 -21.34 -6.88
N ALA A 41 -24.97 -20.41 -7.04
CA ALA A 41 -26.03 -20.59 -8.01
C ALA A 41 -25.27 -21.02 -9.27
N GLU A 42 -25.77 -22.01 -10.00
CA GLU A 42 -25.29 -22.22 -11.35
C GLU A 42 -25.52 -20.90 -12.08
N SER A 43 -24.51 -20.03 -11.98
CA SER A 43 -24.63 -18.61 -12.27
C SER A 43 -24.28 -18.57 -13.73
N TYR A 44 -25.34 -18.68 -14.52
CA TYR A 44 -25.26 -18.36 -15.92
C TYR A 44 -24.85 -16.90 -16.01
N CYS A 45 -23.59 -16.67 -16.35
CA CYS A 45 -23.13 -15.33 -16.65
C CYS A 45 -23.85 -14.84 -17.91
N THR A 46 -24.31 -13.60 -17.86
CA THR A 46 -24.82 -12.91 -19.05
C THR A 46 -23.69 -12.82 -20.08
N ARG A 47 -24.07 -12.72 -21.35
CA ARG A 47 -23.13 -12.46 -22.46
C ARG A 47 -22.77 -10.97 -22.58
N GLU A 48 -23.07 -10.18 -21.55
CA GLU A 48 -22.71 -8.78 -21.47
C GLU A 48 -21.19 -8.62 -21.43
N TYR A 49 -20.70 -7.63 -22.18
CA TYR A 49 -19.27 -7.34 -22.30
C TYR A 49 -18.95 -6.06 -21.51
N ASP A 50 -18.60 -6.25 -20.25
CA ASP A 50 -18.13 -5.21 -19.33
C ASP A 50 -16.79 -5.63 -18.72
N PRO A 51 -15.68 -5.46 -19.46
CA PRO A 51 -14.44 -6.15 -19.16
C PRO A 51 -13.88 -5.73 -17.79
N VAL A 52 -13.30 -6.70 -17.09
CA VAL A 52 -12.64 -6.48 -15.79
C VAL A 52 -11.26 -7.12 -15.75
N CYS A 53 -10.37 -6.53 -14.95
CA CYS A 53 -9.07 -7.12 -14.67
C CYS A 53 -9.15 -7.92 -13.37
N GLY A 54 -9.12 -9.25 -13.48
CA GLY A 54 -9.10 -10.15 -12.34
C GLY A 54 -7.67 -10.48 -11.90
N ARG A 55 -7.45 -10.72 -10.61
CA ARG A 55 -6.18 -11.20 -10.03
C ARG A 55 -6.35 -12.47 -9.21
N ARG A 56 -5.40 -13.39 -9.36
CA ARG A 56 -5.30 -14.63 -8.56
C ARG A 56 -3.84 -15.07 -8.45
N GLY A 57 -3.34 -15.22 -7.22
CA GLY A 57 -2.00 -15.78 -6.98
C GLY A 57 -0.83 -15.05 -7.67
N GLY A 58 -0.94 -13.74 -7.91
CA GLY A 58 0.06 -12.94 -8.63
C GLY A 58 -0.16 -12.84 -10.15
N GLU A 59 -1.04 -13.66 -10.72
CA GLU A 59 -1.47 -13.54 -12.12
C GLU A 59 -2.59 -12.52 -12.26
N SER A 60 -2.59 -11.78 -13.37
CA SER A 60 -3.67 -10.87 -13.76
C SER A 60 -4.23 -11.29 -15.11
N ARG A 61 -5.55 -11.41 -15.24
CA ARG A 61 -6.22 -11.80 -16.49
C ARG A 61 -7.46 -10.95 -16.74
N THR A 62 -7.66 -10.56 -18.00
CA THR A 62 -8.87 -9.87 -18.45
C THR A 62 -10.02 -10.87 -18.60
N PHE A 63 -11.18 -10.55 -18.05
CA PHE A 63 -12.43 -11.28 -18.21
C PHE A 63 -13.44 -10.42 -18.95
N ALA A 64 -14.35 -11.04 -19.71
CA ALA A 64 -15.35 -10.31 -20.48
C ALA A 64 -16.38 -9.60 -19.59
N ASN A 65 -16.62 -10.11 -18.38
CA ASN A 65 -17.41 -9.43 -17.35
C ASN A 65 -17.04 -9.92 -15.94
N ALA A 66 -17.56 -9.22 -14.92
CA ALA A 66 -17.36 -9.52 -13.50
C ALA A 66 -17.79 -10.95 -13.11
N CYS A 67 -18.93 -11.42 -13.64
CA CYS A 67 -19.43 -12.76 -13.35
C CYS A 67 -18.45 -13.85 -13.79
N LEU A 68 -17.88 -13.70 -15.00
CA LEU A 68 -16.89 -14.66 -15.51
C LEU A 68 -15.58 -14.64 -14.71
N ALA A 69 -15.18 -13.49 -14.15
CA ALA A 69 -14.01 -13.39 -13.29
C ALA A 69 -14.24 -14.11 -11.95
N ASP A 70 -15.39 -13.88 -11.32
CA ASP A 70 -15.78 -14.51 -10.05
C ASP A 70 -15.88 -16.04 -10.19
N ARG A 71 -16.55 -16.51 -11.24
CA ARG A 71 -16.66 -17.95 -11.55
C ARG A 71 -15.31 -18.61 -11.80
N ALA A 72 -14.33 -17.88 -12.33
CA ALA A 72 -12.96 -18.36 -12.50
C ALA A 72 -12.10 -18.29 -11.22
N GLY A 73 -12.66 -17.78 -10.11
CA GLY A 73 -11.96 -17.60 -8.83
C GLY A 73 -10.98 -16.43 -8.83
N TYR A 74 -11.19 -15.42 -9.68
CA TYR A 74 -10.37 -14.21 -9.72
C TYR A 74 -11.06 -13.08 -8.98
N ARG A 75 -10.31 -12.37 -8.12
CA ARG A 75 -10.80 -11.14 -7.50
C ARG A 75 -10.63 -9.98 -8.46
N ILE A 76 -11.66 -9.15 -8.63
CA ILE A 76 -11.59 -7.97 -9.49
C ILE A 76 -10.62 -6.95 -8.87
N ALA A 77 -9.58 -6.59 -9.62
CA ALA A 77 -8.60 -5.57 -9.22
C ALA A 77 -9.03 -4.18 -9.66
N HIS A 78 -9.56 -4.03 -10.88
CA HIS A 78 -10.11 -2.78 -11.41
C HIS A 78 -11.04 -3.06 -12.60
N PRO A 79 -11.98 -2.13 -12.91
CA PRO A 79 -12.76 -2.18 -14.15
C PRO A 79 -11.88 -1.99 -15.38
N GLY A 80 -12.32 -2.49 -16.53
CA GLY A 80 -11.58 -2.51 -17.77
C GLY A 80 -10.58 -3.68 -17.86
N GLN A 81 -9.96 -3.83 -19.03
CA GLN A 81 -9.01 -4.91 -19.30
C GLN A 81 -7.73 -4.76 -18.46
N CYS A 82 -7.09 -5.87 -18.11
CA CYS A 82 -5.75 -5.82 -17.51
C CYS A 82 -4.76 -5.14 -18.45
N ARG A 83 -3.83 -4.38 -17.89
CA ARG A 83 -2.69 -3.85 -18.63
C ARG A 83 -1.91 -5.04 -19.20
N ARG A 84 -1.81 -5.13 -20.52
CA ARG A 84 -0.93 -6.12 -21.17
C ARG A 84 0.50 -5.88 -20.67
N PRO A 85 1.27 -6.94 -20.39
CA PRO A 85 2.72 -6.82 -20.34
C PRO A 85 3.16 -6.11 -21.63
N ALA A 86 4.09 -5.16 -21.53
CA ALA A 86 4.67 -4.57 -22.72
C ALA A 86 5.21 -5.73 -23.57
N GLU A 87 4.72 -5.86 -24.80
CA GLU A 87 5.23 -6.85 -25.73
C GLU A 87 6.73 -6.62 -25.91
N PRO A 88 7.52 -7.67 -26.15
CA PRO A 88 8.93 -7.50 -26.46
C PRO A 88 9.07 -6.62 -27.70
N ARG A 89 9.43 -5.36 -27.47
CA ARG A 89 9.71 -4.38 -28.52
C ARG A 89 11.18 -4.50 -28.88
N PHE A 90 11.45 -4.71 -30.17
CA PHE A 90 12.80 -4.60 -30.70
C PHE A 90 13.18 -3.13 -30.81
N CYS A 91 14.16 -2.71 -30.02
CA CYS A 91 14.69 -1.36 -30.08
C CYS A 91 15.95 -1.29 -30.95
N THR A 92 16.08 -0.21 -31.71
CA THR A 92 17.32 0.11 -32.41
C THR A 92 18.39 0.51 -31.40
N ARG A 93 19.67 0.36 -31.76
CA ARG A 93 20.79 0.83 -30.92
C ARG A 93 21.13 2.30 -31.13
N GLU A 94 20.16 3.07 -31.62
CA GLU A 94 20.33 4.52 -31.80
C GLU A 94 20.43 5.20 -30.44
N TYR A 95 21.33 6.16 -30.31
CA TYR A 95 21.53 6.92 -29.09
C TYR A 95 20.94 8.32 -29.24
N ASP A 96 19.73 8.48 -28.72
CA ASP A 96 19.01 9.75 -28.57
C ASP A 96 18.41 9.81 -27.16
N PRO A 97 19.20 10.23 -26.16
CA PRO A 97 18.90 9.93 -24.76
C PRO A 97 17.62 10.64 -24.31
N VAL A 98 16.85 9.96 -23.46
CA VAL A 98 15.62 10.52 -22.88
C VAL A 98 15.56 10.34 -21.38
N CYS A 99 14.88 11.26 -20.69
CA CYS A 99 14.59 11.13 -19.28
C CYS A 99 13.23 10.46 -19.08
N GLY A 100 13.23 9.23 -18.59
CA GLY A 100 12.02 8.46 -18.29
C GLY A 100 11.65 8.53 -16.80
N ARG A 101 10.35 8.46 -16.50
CA ARG A 101 9.82 8.36 -15.13
C ARG A 101 8.92 7.14 -14.93
N ARG A 102 9.08 6.46 -13.80
CA ARG A 102 8.20 5.39 -13.31
C ARG A 102 7.93 5.58 -11.82
N GLY A 103 6.74 6.05 -11.49
CA GLY A 103 6.41 6.50 -10.13
C GLY A 103 7.26 7.72 -9.77
N GLU A 104 7.95 7.66 -8.63
CA GLU A 104 8.84 8.73 -8.14
C GLU A 104 10.27 8.65 -8.70
N ARG A 105 10.60 7.57 -9.40
CA ARG A 105 11.95 7.33 -9.93
C ARG A 105 12.08 7.90 -11.34
N THR A 106 13.17 8.62 -11.58
CA THR A 106 13.60 9.07 -12.92
C THR A 106 14.88 8.36 -13.33
N ARG A 107 14.99 7.96 -14.59
CA ARG A 107 16.18 7.29 -15.15
C ARG A 107 16.40 7.71 -16.60
N THR A 108 17.67 7.92 -16.96
CA THR A 108 18.09 8.15 -18.34
C THR A 108 18.07 6.83 -19.13
N PHE A 109 17.52 6.87 -20.34
CA PHE A 109 17.53 5.76 -21.29
C PHE A 109 18.26 6.15 -22.57
N PRO A 110 18.92 5.20 -23.27
CA PRO A 110 19.63 5.48 -24.52
C PRO A 110 18.75 6.03 -25.63
N ASN A 111 17.48 5.62 -25.65
CA ASN A 111 16.46 6.13 -26.57
C ASN A 111 15.05 5.94 -25.99
N GLU A 112 14.06 6.52 -26.67
CA GLU A 112 12.65 6.42 -26.30
C GLU A 112 12.13 4.97 -26.31
N CYS A 113 12.53 4.16 -27.29
CA CYS A 113 12.09 2.77 -27.37
C CYS A 113 12.51 1.98 -26.12
N GLU A 114 13.77 2.10 -25.70
CA GLU A 114 14.32 1.47 -24.51
C GLU A 114 13.59 1.94 -23.24
N ALA A 115 13.27 3.24 -23.14
CA ALA A 115 12.48 3.78 -22.03
C ALA A 115 11.08 3.15 -21.95
N GLN A 116 10.38 3.09 -23.08
CA GLN A 116 9.04 2.53 -23.15
C GLN A 116 9.03 1.00 -22.90
N SER A 117 10.02 0.28 -23.44
CA SER A 117 10.21 -1.16 -23.24
C SER A 117 10.45 -1.49 -21.75
N ALA A 118 11.21 -0.64 -21.05
CA ALA A 118 11.42 -0.74 -19.61
C ALA A 118 10.21 -0.29 -18.76
N GLY A 119 9.12 0.16 -19.38
CA GLY A 119 7.91 0.62 -18.68
C GLY A 119 8.04 2.02 -18.05
N TYR A 120 8.92 2.86 -18.58
CA TYR A 120 9.06 4.26 -18.20
C TYR A 120 8.30 5.15 -19.20
N ARG A 121 7.69 6.22 -18.70
CA ARG A 121 7.13 7.29 -19.54
C ARG A 121 8.19 8.36 -19.74
N VAL A 122 8.45 8.75 -20.99
CA VAL A 122 9.34 9.87 -21.29
C VAL A 122 8.77 11.18 -20.73
N VAL A 123 9.61 11.94 -20.04
CA VAL A 123 9.28 13.25 -19.46
C VAL A 123 9.79 14.37 -20.36
N HIS A 124 11.05 14.26 -20.80
CA HIS A 124 11.69 15.18 -21.74
C HIS A 124 12.83 14.48 -22.49
N GLY A 125 13.23 15.06 -23.62
CA GLY A 125 14.45 14.66 -24.35
C GLY A 125 15.72 15.07 -23.60
N GLY A 126 16.80 14.33 -23.82
CA GLY A 126 18.04 14.44 -23.07
C GLY A 126 18.03 13.64 -21.77
N GLU A 127 19.19 13.55 -21.13
CA GLU A 127 19.39 12.77 -19.91
C GLU A 127 18.62 13.36 -18.72
N CYS A 128 18.22 12.50 -17.78
CA CYS A 128 17.70 12.98 -16.51
C CYS A 128 18.79 13.76 -15.78
N ARG A 129 18.50 15.02 -15.44
CA ARG A 129 19.35 15.75 -14.50
C ARG A 129 19.15 15.11 -13.13
N PRO A 130 20.21 14.59 -12.48
CA PRO A 130 20.09 14.30 -11.07
C PRO A 130 19.61 15.58 -10.38
N ARG A 131 18.81 15.43 -9.33
CA ARG A 131 18.79 16.46 -8.28
C ARG A 131 20.21 16.45 -7.73
N ARG A 132 21.14 17.10 -8.43
CA ARG A 132 22.34 17.56 -7.78
C ARG A 132 21.79 18.51 -6.74
N ASP A 133 21.80 18.05 -5.50
CA ASP A 133 21.76 18.95 -4.36
C ASP A 133 22.63 20.14 -4.76
N ARG A 134 22.00 21.30 -4.76
CA ARG A 134 22.55 22.55 -5.28
C ARG A 134 23.54 23.11 -4.26
N ASP A 135 24.37 22.22 -3.72
CA ASP A 135 24.98 22.33 -2.40
C ASP A 135 26.29 21.55 -2.34
N GLU A 136 27.15 21.68 -3.34
CA GLU A 136 28.61 21.62 -3.17
C GLU A 136 29.26 21.99 -4.50
N GLU A 137 29.05 23.24 -4.89
CA GLU A 137 30.13 23.89 -5.62
C GLU A 137 31.30 24.02 -4.63
N PRO A 138 32.51 23.54 -4.97
CA PRO A 138 33.67 23.71 -4.11
C PRO A 138 33.91 25.22 -3.94
N ALA A 139 33.48 25.75 -2.80
CA ALA A 139 33.64 27.16 -2.49
C ALA A 139 35.12 27.44 -2.19
N PHE A 140 35.75 28.19 -3.10
CA PHE A 140 37.09 28.72 -2.92
C PHE A 140 37.00 30.01 -2.09
N CYS A 141 37.32 29.92 -0.80
CA CYS A 141 37.38 31.09 0.06
C CYS A 141 38.75 31.76 -0.02
N THR A 142 38.75 33.09 -0.14
CA THR A 142 39.95 33.92 0.06
C THR A 142 40.33 33.91 1.54
N ARG A 143 41.64 34.06 1.85
CA ARG A 143 42.11 34.21 3.24
C ARG A 143 41.95 35.65 3.78
N GLU A 144 40.93 36.35 3.31
CA GLU A 144 40.63 37.68 3.81
C GLU A 144 40.05 37.58 5.22
N TYR A 145 40.52 38.44 6.13
CA TYR A 145 40.01 38.50 7.50
C TYR A 145 38.96 39.61 7.62
N ARG A 146 37.69 39.22 7.55
CA ARG A 146 36.51 40.06 7.77
C ARG A 146 35.53 39.27 8.65
N PRO A 147 35.75 39.26 9.96
CA PRO A 147 35.12 38.28 10.83
C PRO A 147 33.61 38.44 10.85
N VAL A 148 32.90 37.32 10.99
CA VAL A 148 31.44 37.28 11.12
C VAL A 148 31.03 36.34 12.24
N CYS A 149 29.96 36.70 12.93
CA CYS A 149 29.29 35.86 13.89
C CYS A 149 28.23 35.05 13.15
N ALA A 150 28.31 33.72 13.21
CA ALA A 150 27.43 32.84 12.47
C ALA A 150 26.88 31.72 13.35
N ARG A 151 25.70 31.19 12.98
CA ARG A 151 24.98 30.17 13.72
C ARG A 151 24.66 28.95 12.87
N GLN A 152 24.84 27.76 13.44
CA GLN A 152 24.38 26.48 12.90
C GLN A 152 23.66 25.72 14.01
N GLY A 153 22.33 25.59 13.91
CA GLY A 153 21.52 25.07 15.01
C GLY A 153 21.69 25.92 16.27
N GLU A 154 22.16 25.29 17.35
CA GLU A 154 22.44 25.95 18.64
C GLU A 154 23.87 26.50 18.74
N SER A 155 24.76 26.10 17.82
CA SER A 155 26.16 26.52 17.83
C SER A 155 26.33 27.91 17.24
N VAL A 156 26.96 28.81 18.00
CA VAL A 156 27.32 30.17 17.57
C VAL A 156 28.84 30.32 17.62
N ARG A 157 29.45 30.74 16.52
CA ARG A 157 30.91 30.83 16.38
C ARG A 157 31.31 32.02 15.50
N THR A 158 32.46 32.60 15.81
CA THR A 158 33.13 33.59 14.95
C THR A 158 33.90 32.85 13.85
N PHE A 159 33.70 33.27 12.61
CA PHE A 159 34.45 32.80 11.43
C PHE A 159 35.35 33.89 10.88
N PRO A 160 36.51 33.57 10.27
CA PRO A 160 37.42 34.55 9.68
C PRO A 160 36.77 35.41 8.58
N ASN A 161 35.84 34.85 7.83
CA ASN A 161 35.02 35.54 6.83
C ASN A 161 33.70 34.82 6.57
N ALA A 162 32.79 35.49 5.87
CA ALA A 162 31.47 34.97 5.50
C ALA A 162 31.52 33.74 4.60
N CYS A 163 32.54 33.63 3.73
CA CYS A 163 32.72 32.46 2.87
C CYS A 163 32.99 31.21 3.71
N GLU A 164 33.95 31.28 4.63
CA GLU A 164 34.29 30.17 5.52
C GLU A 164 33.13 29.75 6.43
N ALA A 165 32.33 30.71 6.90
CA ALA A 165 31.08 30.42 7.61
C ALA A 165 30.10 29.62 6.73
N GLY A 166 29.92 30.03 5.47
CA GLY A 166 29.03 29.37 4.51
C GLY A 166 29.48 27.94 4.17
N VAL A 167 30.78 27.73 3.94
CA VAL A 167 31.37 26.41 3.70
C VAL A 167 31.18 25.48 4.90
N ALA A 168 31.33 26.02 6.12
CA ALA A 168 31.06 25.29 7.35
C ALA A 168 29.56 25.08 7.63
N ARG A 169 28.67 25.56 6.75
CA ARG A 169 27.21 25.52 6.88
C ARG A 169 26.67 26.29 8.10
N TYR A 170 27.33 27.39 8.45
CA TYR A 170 26.83 28.38 9.41
C TYR A 170 26.20 29.57 8.68
N ARG A 171 25.07 30.05 9.20
CA ARG A 171 24.40 31.25 8.69
C ARG A 171 24.91 32.47 9.43
N VAL A 172 25.44 33.46 8.73
CA VAL A 172 25.86 34.73 9.32
C VAL A 172 24.65 35.42 9.99
N ILE A 173 24.81 35.78 11.25
CA ILE A 173 23.80 36.50 12.04
C ILE A 173 24.22 37.95 12.29
N GLN A 174 25.52 38.25 12.32
CA GLN A 174 26.07 39.59 12.53
C GLN A 174 27.48 39.73 11.93
N GLU A 175 27.82 40.93 11.47
CA GLU A 175 29.19 41.33 11.08
C GLU A 175 30.06 41.55 12.34
N GLY A 176 31.31 41.11 12.31
CA GLY A 176 32.20 41.10 13.48
C GLY A 176 32.10 39.80 14.30
N PRO A 177 32.92 39.65 15.36
CA PRO A 177 32.91 38.45 16.19
C PRO A 177 31.63 38.34 17.04
N CYS A 178 31.28 37.10 17.39
CA CYS A 178 30.53 36.80 18.61
C CYS A 178 31.46 37.04 19.82
#